data_AF-A0A356V9T2-F1
#
_entry.id   AF-A0A356V9T2-F1
#
_cell.length_a   1.000
_cell.length_b   1.000
_cell.length_c   1.000
_cell.angle_alpha   90.00
_cell.angle_beta   90.00
_cell.angle_gamma   90.00
#
_symmetry.space_group_name_H-M   'P 1'
#
loop_
_entity.id
_entity.type
_entity.pdbx_description
1 polymer ?
#
loop_
_entity_poly.entity_id
_entity_poly.type
_entity_poly.pdbx_seq_one_letter_code
_entity_poly.pdbx_strand_id
1 'polypeptide(L)'
;MMGMQDVIDAFDELWLILALAGAGMLFLLIILLIVVLRRVGKSGRMIEPLNRQIGYLDQHVQALSDGQAQLSGGLQTVSQTQTVAQAQLMNTLEQRLAEVQAKMTETLHGGSLRTTRSLTELQERLATMDKAQSNIEKLSSNVLSLQDILSNKQTRGAFGEIQLNDIVSKALPTDSYKLQATLSNGKRADCLIDLPNPPGPIVIDSKFPLEAYESLRNADNDWEMKAAVSAFKTSVKNHIKAISERYIIEGETADGALMFLPSEAVYAELHANFPELVREGFAAHVWIVSPTTCMATLNTMRAILKDARMREQAGA
;
A
#
# COMPACT_ATOMS: atom_id res chain seq x y z
N MET A 1 -46.27 82.35 20.95
CA MET A 1 -47.66 81.84 21.04
C MET A 1 -48.00 81.28 19.67
N MET A 2 -48.58 80.07 19.62
CA MET A 2 -48.37 78.97 18.64
C MET A 2 -48.47 79.28 17.13
N GLY A 3 -47.67 78.54 16.35
CA GLY A 3 -47.49 78.66 14.90
C GLY A 3 -48.63 78.13 14.03
N MET A 4 -48.75 78.77 12.85
CA MET A 4 -49.71 78.47 11.79
C MET A 4 -49.02 78.40 10.40
N GLN A 5 -47.71 78.65 10.33
CA GLN A 5 -46.96 78.69 9.07
C GLN A 5 -46.62 77.29 8.51
N ASP A 6 -46.60 76.24 9.33
CA ASP A 6 -46.37 74.85 8.87
C ASP A 6 -47.61 74.14 8.32
N VAL A 7 -48.81 74.69 8.49
CA VAL A 7 -50.07 74.01 8.12
C VAL A 7 -50.45 74.23 6.65
N ILE A 8 -50.04 75.35 6.04
CA ILE A 8 -50.51 75.70 4.69
C ILE A 8 -49.69 75.01 3.60
N ASP A 9 -48.36 74.89 3.76
CA ASP A 9 -47.51 74.26 2.73
C ASP A 9 -47.70 72.73 2.62
N ALA A 10 -48.16 72.05 3.68
CA ALA A 10 -48.46 70.62 3.65
C ALA A 10 -49.73 70.27 2.85
N PHE A 11 -50.62 71.23 2.60
CA PHE A 11 -51.89 70.97 1.89
C PHE A 11 -51.73 70.89 0.37
N ASP A 12 -50.79 71.61 -0.24
CA ASP A 12 -50.66 71.67 -1.70
C ASP A 12 -49.96 70.43 -2.31
N GLU A 13 -48.98 69.81 -1.63
CA GLU A 13 -48.36 68.56 -2.11
C GLU A 13 -49.34 67.37 -2.11
N LEU A 14 -50.31 67.34 -1.18
CA LEU A 14 -51.24 66.22 -1.04
C LEU A 14 -52.24 66.11 -2.22
N TRP A 15 -52.70 67.24 -2.76
CA TRP A 15 -53.68 67.25 -3.86
C TRP A 15 -53.10 66.72 -5.18
N LEU A 16 -51.81 66.97 -5.43
CA LEU A 16 -51.15 66.57 -6.68
C LEU A 16 -50.95 65.05 -6.75
N ILE A 17 -50.67 64.40 -5.62
CA ILE A 17 -50.55 62.93 -5.51
C ILE A 17 -51.91 62.24 -5.70
N LEU A 18 -52.98 62.81 -5.15
CA LEU A 18 -54.34 62.27 -5.28
C LEU A 18 -54.84 62.28 -6.73
N ALA A 19 -54.53 63.31 -7.51
CA ALA A 19 -54.96 63.40 -8.91
C ALA A 19 -54.31 62.32 -9.81
N LEU A 20 -53.01 62.06 -9.63
CA LEU A 20 -52.29 61.02 -10.39
C LEU A 20 -52.78 59.60 -10.04
N ALA A 21 -53.09 59.34 -8.77
CA ALA A 21 -53.66 58.06 -8.35
C ALA A 21 -55.04 57.79 -8.96
N GLY A 22 -55.87 58.85 -9.10
CA GLY A 22 -57.20 58.75 -9.71
C GLY A 22 -57.15 58.33 -11.19
N ALA A 23 -56.19 58.85 -11.96
CA ALA A 23 -56.04 58.50 -13.37
C ALA A 23 -55.65 57.03 -13.59
N GLY A 24 -54.80 56.46 -12.72
CA GLY A 24 -54.38 55.06 -12.80
C GLY A 24 -55.52 54.06 -12.55
N MET A 25 -56.44 54.37 -11.64
CA MET A 25 -57.56 53.47 -11.28
C MET A 25 -58.57 53.32 -12.41
N LEU A 26 -58.81 54.38 -13.19
CA LEU A 26 -59.80 54.40 -14.26
C LEU A 26 -59.38 53.51 -15.44
N PHE A 27 -58.09 53.42 -15.72
CA PHE A 27 -57.55 52.57 -16.79
C PHE A 27 -57.74 51.07 -16.49
N LEU A 28 -57.59 50.64 -15.23
CA LEU A 28 -57.75 49.25 -14.80
C LEU A 28 -59.20 48.75 -14.92
N LEU A 29 -60.19 49.60 -14.63
CA LEU A 29 -61.61 49.25 -14.73
C LEU A 29 -62.06 48.91 -16.15
N ILE A 30 -61.50 49.59 -17.15
CA ILE A 30 -61.87 49.38 -18.56
C ILE A 30 -61.43 47.99 -19.05
N ILE A 31 -60.25 47.52 -18.62
CA ILE A 31 -59.73 46.20 -19.03
C ILE A 31 -60.60 45.06 -18.46
N LEU A 32 -61.08 45.19 -17.22
CA LEU A 32 -61.89 44.16 -16.56
C LEU A 32 -63.24 43.94 -17.26
N LEU A 33 -63.88 45.00 -17.75
CA LEU A 33 -65.18 44.93 -18.41
C LEU A 33 -65.15 44.06 -19.69
N ILE A 34 -64.05 44.13 -20.45
CA ILE A 34 -63.92 43.42 -21.73
C ILE A 34 -63.87 41.89 -21.54
N VAL A 35 -63.33 41.41 -20.42
CA VAL A 35 -63.18 39.97 -20.14
C VAL A 35 -64.53 39.31 -19.85
N VAL A 36 -65.44 39.99 -19.15
CA VAL A 36 -66.71 39.39 -18.70
C VAL A 36 -67.66 39.12 -19.86
N LEU A 37 -67.74 40.03 -20.83
CA LEU A 37 -68.70 39.92 -21.94
C LEU A 37 -68.42 38.73 -22.86
N ARG A 38 -67.17 38.25 -22.97
CA ARG A 38 -66.84 37.07 -23.80
C ARG A 38 -67.28 35.74 -23.20
N ARG A 39 -67.66 35.67 -21.92
CA ARG A 39 -67.96 34.38 -21.25
C ARG A 39 -69.41 33.93 -21.36
N VAL A 40 -70.35 34.84 -21.63
CA VAL A 40 -71.80 34.57 -21.50
C VAL A 40 -72.44 33.86 -22.71
N GLY A 41 -71.85 33.92 -23.91
CA GLY A 41 -72.50 33.45 -25.15
C GLY A 41 -72.66 31.92 -25.36
N LYS A 42 -72.47 31.05 -24.36
CA LYS A 42 -72.27 29.59 -24.58
C LYS A 42 -73.35 28.60 -24.09
N SER A 43 -74.52 28.99 -23.57
CA SER A 43 -75.38 28.03 -22.81
C SER A 43 -76.91 28.03 -23.06
N GLY A 44 -77.48 27.44 -24.13
CA GLY A 44 -78.97 27.49 -24.30
C GLY A 44 -79.77 26.52 -25.22
N ARG A 45 -79.53 25.21 -25.35
CA ARG A 45 -80.47 24.26 -26.03
C ARG A 45 -80.55 22.87 -25.35
N MET A 46 -81.68 22.51 -24.72
CA MET A 46 -82.03 21.19 -24.13
C MET A 46 -83.57 21.02 -24.05
N ILE A 47 -84.12 19.80 -24.26
CA ILE A 47 -85.46 19.21 -23.91
C ILE A 47 -86.06 18.41 -25.09
N GLU A 48 -85.93 17.07 -25.12
CA GLU A 48 -86.71 16.14 -25.99
C GLU A 48 -86.70 14.60 -25.64
N PRO A 49 -85.77 14.00 -24.86
CA PRO A 49 -85.57 12.52 -24.90
C PRO A 49 -86.29 11.60 -23.87
N LEU A 50 -87.30 12.01 -23.09
CA LEU A 50 -87.74 11.22 -21.91
C LEU A 50 -88.45 9.86 -22.18
N ASN A 51 -89.22 9.69 -23.26
CA ASN A 51 -90.05 8.47 -23.42
C ASN A 51 -89.28 7.19 -23.78
N ARG A 52 -88.01 7.27 -24.19
CA ARG A 52 -87.17 6.09 -24.48
C ARG A 52 -86.51 5.51 -23.23
N GLN A 53 -86.58 6.19 -22.08
CA GLN A 53 -85.83 5.79 -20.90
C GLN A 53 -86.42 4.56 -20.17
N ILE A 54 -87.72 4.28 -20.24
CA ILE A 54 -88.34 3.23 -19.41
C ILE A 54 -88.02 1.81 -19.91
N GLY A 55 -88.04 1.56 -21.22
CA GLY A 55 -87.65 0.24 -21.76
C GLY A 55 -86.17 -0.09 -21.58
N TYR A 56 -85.33 0.95 -21.44
CA TYR A 56 -83.90 0.79 -21.15
C TYR A 56 -83.67 0.29 -19.72
N LEU A 57 -84.52 0.69 -18.76
CA LEU A 57 -84.30 0.41 -17.34
C LEU A 57 -84.45 -1.07 -16.99
N ASP A 58 -85.39 -1.80 -17.60
CA ASP A 58 -85.66 -3.20 -17.22
C ASP A 58 -84.53 -4.15 -17.62
N GLN A 59 -83.97 -3.96 -18.83
CA GLN A 59 -82.77 -4.69 -19.27
C GLN A 59 -81.54 -4.35 -18.42
N HIS A 60 -81.44 -3.13 -17.90
CA HIS A 60 -80.32 -2.75 -17.01
C HIS A 60 -80.40 -3.47 -15.66
N VAL A 61 -81.60 -3.67 -15.11
CA VAL A 61 -81.75 -4.35 -13.81
C VAL A 61 -81.33 -5.82 -13.90
N GLN A 62 -81.70 -6.51 -14.97
CA GLN A 62 -81.35 -7.92 -15.13
C GLN A 62 -79.84 -8.11 -15.41
N ALA A 63 -79.24 -7.25 -16.24
CA ALA A 63 -77.80 -7.24 -16.47
C ALA A 63 -76.99 -6.91 -15.19
N LEU A 64 -77.52 -6.05 -14.32
CA LEU A 64 -76.90 -5.73 -13.03
C LEU A 64 -76.90 -6.94 -12.08
N SER A 65 -77.98 -7.72 -12.04
CA SER A 65 -78.08 -8.93 -11.21
C SER A 65 -77.07 -10.00 -11.62
N ASP A 66 -76.96 -10.27 -12.93
CA ASP A 66 -76.00 -11.25 -13.45
C ASP A 66 -74.54 -10.79 -13.22
N GLY A 67 -74.27 -9.49 -13.41
CA GLY A 67 -72.98 -8.90 -13.08
C GLY A 67 -72.61 -9.03 -11.59
N GLN A 68 -73.56 -8.88 -10.68
CA GLN A 68 -73.33 -9.01 -9.24
C GLN A 68 -72.95 -10.44 -8.83
N ALA A 69 -73.61 -11.47 -9.40
CA ALA A 69 -73.28 -12.86 -9.14
C ALA A 69 -71.87 -13.23 -9.64
N GLN A 70 -71.50 -12.73 -10.82
CA GLN A 70 -70.19 -12.95 -11.42
C GLN A 70 -69.07 -12.24 -10.62
N LEU A 71 -69.34 -11.05 -10.10
CA LEU A 71 -68.43 -10.32 -9.21
C LEU A 71 -68.20 -11.07 -7.90
N SER A 72 -69.25 -11.63 -7.29
CA SER A 72 -69.12 -12.40 -6.04
C SER A 72 -68.25 -13.65 -6.23
N GLY A 73 -68.42 -14.39 -7.33
CA GLY A 73 -67.58 -15.55 -7.65
C GLY A 73 -66.13 -15.16 -8.00
N GLY A 74 -65.95 -14.06 -8.73
CA GLY A 74 -64.64 -13.50 -9.04
C GLY A 74 -63.86 -13.06 -7.81
N LEU A 75 -64.53 -12.39 -6.85
CA LEU A 75 -63.92 -11.94 -5.60
C LEU A 75 -63.45 -13.10 -4.71
N GLN A 76 -64.23 -14.19 -4.62
CA GLN A 76 -63.81 -15.39 -3.88
C GLN A 76 -62.58 -16.04 -4.52
N THR A 77 -62.55 -16.14 -5.84
CA THR A 77 -61.41 -16.72 -6.58
C THR A 77 -60.15 -15.87 -6.41
N VAL A 78 -60.25 -14.55 -6.59
CA VAL A 78 -59.13 -13.61 -6.40
C VAL A 78 -58.61 -13.67 -4.97
N SER A 79 -59.51 -13.69 -3.97
CA SER A 79 -59.11 -13.82 -2.56
C SER A 79 -58.35 -15.13 -2.33
N GLN A 80 -58.81 -16.24 -2.88
CA GLN A 80 -58.17 -17.54 -2.66
C GLN A 80 -56.81 -17.65 -3.38
N THR A 81 -56.71 -17.12 -4.59
CA THR A 81 -55.42 -17.02 -5.31
C THR A 81 -54.44 -16.11 -4.57
N GLN A 82 -54.91 -15.02 -3.96
CA GLN A 82 -54.06 -14.12 -3.20
C GLN A 82 -53.51 -14.76 -1.91
N THR A 83 -54.31 -15.57 -1.20
CA THR A 83 -53.84 -16.30 -0.02
C THR A 83 -52.79 -17.35 -0.39
N VAL A 84 -52.99 -18.08 -1.49
CA VAL A 84 -52.01 -19.07 -1.97
C VAL A 84 -50.71 -18.41 -2.44
N ALA A 85 -50.81 -17.30 -3.18
CA ALA A 85 -49.64 -16.53 -3.61
C ALA A 85 -48.86 -15.94 -2.42
N GLN A 86 -49.56 -15.43 -1.40
CA GLN A 86 -48.91 -14.96 -0.16
C GLN A 86 -48.19 -16.10 0.57
N ALA A 87 -48.81 -17.28 0.70
CA ALA A 87 -48.18 -18.43 1.35
C ALA A 87 -46.92 -18.91 0.60
N GLN A 88 -46.95 -18.92 -0.73
CA GLN A 88 -45.77 -19.25 -1.55
C GLN A 88 -44.65 -18.21 -1.42
N LEU A 89 -44.99 -16.91 -1.36
CA LEU A 89 -44.02 -15.85 -1.09
C LEU A 89 -43.36 -16.00 0.28
N MET A 90 -44.14 -16.28 1.33
CA MET A 90 -43.60 -16.48 2.69
C MET A 90 -42.64 -17.68 2.73
N ASN A 91 -43.02 -18.82 2.15
CA ASN A 91 -42.12 -19.98 2.07
C ASN A 91 -40.83 -19.68 1.29
N THR A 92 -40.93 -18.91 0.20
CA THR A 92 -39.74 -18.53 -0.59
C THR A 92 -38.83 -17.58 0.19
N LEU A 93 -39.41 -16.64 0.94
CA LEU A 93 -38.67 -15.73 1.81
C LEU A 93 -37.96 -16.48 2.95
N GLU A 94 -38.63 -17.44 3.59
CA GLU A 94 -38.02 -18.30 4.62
C GLU A 94 -36.83 -19.09 4.06
N GLN A 95 -36.98 -19.72 2.89
CA GLN A 95 -35.89 -20.45 2.24
C GLN A 95 -34.70 -19.54 1.89
N ARG A 96 -34.97 -18.35 1.35
CA ARG A 96 -33.93 -17.36 1.04
C ARG A 96 -33.22 -16.86 2.29
N LEU A 97 -33.95 -16.60 3.36
CA LEU A 97 -33.39 -16.17 4.65
C LEU A 97 -32.51 -17.25 5.26
N ALA A 98 -32.94 -18.52 5.19
CA ALA A 98 -32.13 -19.65 5.66
C ALA A 98 -30.83 -19.80 4.85
N GLU A 99 -30.89 -19.64 3.51
CA GLU A 99 -29.71 -19.70 2.64
C GLU A 99 -28.74 -18.54 2.91
N VAL A 100 -29.26 -17.33 3.15
CA VAL A 100 -28.46 -16.16 3.54
C VAL A 100 -27.83 -16.36 4.92
N GLN A 101 -28.57 -16.89 5.89
CA GLN A 101 -28.05 -17.17 7.23
C GLN A 101 -26.94 -18.23 7.21
N ALA A 102 -27.08 -19.28 6.39
CA ALA A 102 -26.06 -20.30 6.20
C ALA A 102 -24.79 -19.71 5.55
N LYS A 103 -24.92 -18.97 4.44
CA LYS A 103 -23.79 -18.28 3.79
C LYS A 103 -23.12 -17.27 4.72
N MET A 104 -23.89 -16.51 5.49
CA MET A 104 -23.36 -15.55 6.46
C MET A 104 -22.59 -16.23 7.59
N THR A 105 -23.07 -17.38 8.08
CA THR A 105 -22.36 -18.19 9.10
C THR A 105 -21.03 -18.74 8.56
N GLU A 106 -21.03 -19.22 7.32
CA GLU A 106 -19.83 -19.73 6.64
C GLU A 106 -18.81 -18.62 6.37
N THR A 107 -19.25 -17.44 5.91
CA THR A 107 -18.35 -16.28 5.71
C THR A 107 -17.82 -15.69 7.01
N LEU A 108 -18.62 -15.66 8.07
CA LEU A 108 -18.18 -15.20 9.39
C LEU A 108 -17.16 -16.16 10.02
N HIS A 109 -17.37 -17.48 9.93
CA HIS A 109 -16.40 -18.48 10.42
C HIS A 109 -15.12 -18.51 9.58
N GLY A 110 -15.22 -18.47 8.25
CA GLY A 110 -14.07 -18.43 7.34
C GLY A 110 -13.26 -17.13 7.43
N GLY A 111 -13.93 -16.00 7.65
CA GLY A 111 -13.31 -14.69 7.87
C GLY A 111 -12.54 -14.61 9.19
N SER A 112 -13.05 -15.21 10.27
CA SER A 112 -12.39 -15.24 11.58
C SER A 112 -11.09 -16.06 11.56
N LEU A 113 -11.07 -17.21 10.88
CA LEU A 113 -9.85 -18.03 10.73
C LEU A 113 -8.79 -17.34 9.87
N ARG A 114 -9.17 -16.70 8.75
CA ARG A 114 -8.22 -15.90 7.94
C ARG A 114 -7.71 -14.68 8.70
N THR A 115 -8.56 -14.01 9.47
CA THR A 115 -8.18 -12.84 10.27
C THR A 115 -7.24 -13.25 11.40
N THR A 116 -7.52 -14.34 12.11
CA THR A 116 -6.62 -14.85 13.16
C THR A 116 -5.27 -15.23 12.58
N ARG A 117 -5.23 -15.96 11.45
CA ARG A 117 -3.97 -16.31 10.77
C ARG A 117 -3.20 -15.07 10.29
N SER A 118 -3.89 -14.10 9.71
CA SER A 118 -3.28 -12.83 9.28
C SER A 118 -2.77 -12.01 10.47
N LEU A 119 -3.47 -12.03 11.60
CA LEU A 119 -3.03 -11.39 12.85
C LEU A 119 -1.86 -12.13 13.49
N THR A 120 -1.79 -13.46 13.40
CA THR A 120 -0.62 -14.24 13.84
C THR A 120 0.59 -13.97 12.95
N GLU A 121 0.43 -13.94 11.62
CA GLU A 121 1.50 -13.55 10.68
C GLU A 121 1.93 -12.09 10.86
N LEU A 122 1.01 -11.18 11.19
CA LEU A 122 1.32 -9.80 11.54
C LEU A 122 2.03 -9.70 12.90
N GLN A 123 1.62 -10.47 13.91
CA GLN A 123 2.34 -10.55 15.19
C GLN A 123 3.74 -11.12 15.02
N GLU A 124 3.92 -12.11 14.14
CA GLU A 124 5.23 -12.69 13.82
C GLU A 124 6.12 -11.68 13.08
N ARG A 125 5.53 -10.88 12.17
CA ARG A 125 6.20 -9.74 11.51
C ARG A 125 6.46 -8.54 12.44
N LEU A 126 5.64 -8.32 13.46
CA LEU A 126 5.87 -7.29 14.47
C LEU A 126 6.94 -7.74 15.48
N ALA A 127 7.00 -9.03 15.81
CA ALA A 127 8.07 -9.62 16.60
C ALA A 127 9.44 -9.59 15.88
N THR A 128 9.45 -9.65 14.54
CA THR A 128 10.68 -9.36 13.77
C THR A 128 11.03 -7.88 13.75
N MET A 129 10.08 -6.98 13.98
CA MET A 129 10.29 -5.53 14.11
C MET A 129 10.88 -5.14 15.48
N ASP A 130 10.46 -5.80 16.58
CA ASP A 130 11.14 -5.67 17.88
C ASP A 130 12.57 -6.24 17.85
N LYS A 131 12.81 -7.30 17.04
CA LYS A 131 14.17 -7.77 16.72
C LYS A 131 14.98 -6.74 15.91
N ALA A 132 14.35 -5.99 15.01
CA ALA A 132 15.03 -4.93 14.27
C ALA A 132 15.45 -3.76 15.18
N GLN A 133 14.66 -3.43 16.21
CA GLN A 133 15.05 -2.45 17.23
C GLN A 133 16.16 -2.97 18.16
N SER A 134 16.12 -4.26 18.53
CA SER A 134 17.23 -4.92 19.24
C SER A 134 18.54 -4.94 18.43
N ASN A 135 18.47 -4.96 17.10
CA ASN A 135 19.66 -4.90 16.25
C ASN A 135 20.35 -3.53 16.27
N ILE A 136 19.66 -2.43 16.60
CA ILE A 136 20.27 -1.10 16.76
C ILE A 136 21.06 -1.02 18.08
N GLU A 137 20.54 -1.59 19.18
CA GLU A 137 21.29 -1.70 20.43
C GLU A 137 22.44 -2.75 20.34
N LYS A 138 22.24 -3.84 19.59
CA LYS A 138 23.30 -4.84 19.33
C LYS A 138 24.41 -4.38 18.40
N LEU A 139 24.15 -3.39 17.56
CA LEU A 139 25.19 -2.75 16.75
C LEU A 139 26.25 -2.06 17.64
N SER A 140 25.87 -1.58 18.83
CA SER A 140 26.82 -1.10 19.85
C SER A 140 27.35 -2.22 20.76
N SER A 141 26.59 -3.30 20.99
CA SER A 141 26.96 -4.38 21.94
C SER A 141 27.94 -5.42 21.38
N ASN A 142 27.96 -5.68 20.06
CA ASN A 142 28.84 -6.70 19.48
C ASN A 142 30.34 -6.37 19.58
N VAL A 143 30.73 -5.18 20.07
CA VAL A 143 32.12 -4.81 20.37
C VAL A 143 32.56 -5.27 21.77
N LEU A 144 31.64 -5.51 22.71
CA LEU A 144 31.99 -5.78 24.12
C LEU A 144 32.30 -7.25 24.42
N SER A 145 31.73 -8.20 23.67
CA SER A 145 32.06 -9.65 23.79
C SER A 145 33.30 -10.07 22.97
N LEU A 146 33.91 -9.12 22.28
CA LEU A 146 34.98 -9.33 21.31
C LEU A 146 36.38 -9.24 21.95
N GLN A 147 36.53 -8.61 23.12
CA GLN A 147 37.83 -8.35 23.76
C GLN A 147 38.57 -9.63 24.20
N ASP A 148 37.85 -10.67 24.65
CA ASP A 148 38.48 -11.90 25.16
C ASP A 148 38.85 -12.93 24.07
N ILE A 149 38.22 -12.86 22.88
CA ILE A 149 38.46 -13.79 21.76
C ILE A 149 39.52 -13.25 20.77
N LEU A 150 39.76 -11.94 20.75
CA LEU A 150 40.54 -11.24 19.71
C LEU A 150 41.97 -10.85 20.09
N SER A 151 42.50 -11.36 21.21
CA SER A 151 43.83 -11.00 21.72
C SER A 151 44.98 -11.32 20.76
N ASN A 152 44.82 -12.24 19.79
CA ASN A 152 45.84 -12.61 18.81
C ASN A 152 45.35 -12.45 17.37
N LYS A 153 46.18 -11.87 16.49
CA LYS A 153 45.94 -11.71 15.04
C LYS A 153 45.41 -12.98 14.35
N GLN A 154 45.88 -14.16 14.75
CA GLN A 154 45.41 -15.42 14.17
C GLN A 154 43.97 -15.76 14.55
N THR A 155 43.57 -15.56 15.81
CA THR A 155 42.20 -15.83 16.25
C THR A 155 41.21 -14.85 15.62
N ARG A 156 41.64 -13.61 15.36
CA ARG A 156 40.85 -12.61 14.62
C ARG A 156 40.62 -13.01 13.17
N GLY A 157 41.66 -13.50 12.48
CA GLY A 157 41.54 -14.03 11.13
C GLY A 157 40.54 -15.19 11.07
N ALA A 158 40.70 -16.16 11.97
CA ALA A 158 39.79 -17.30 12.09
C ALA A 158 38.34 -16.87 12.38
N PHE A 159 38.12 -15.86 13.23
CA PHE A 159 36.78 -15.33 13.49
C PHE A 159 36.13 -14.77 12.23
N GLY A 160 36.88 -13.99 11.45
CA GLY A 160 36.41 -13.45 10.18
C GLY A 160 36.06 -14.54 9.16
N GLU A 161 36.86 -15.60 9.09
CA GLU A 161 36.61 -16.76 8.21
C GLU A 161 35.39 -17.58 8.67
N ILE A 162 35.25 -17.82 9.98
CA ILE A 162 34.09 -18.55 10.54
C ILE A 162 32.79 -17.78 10.27
N GLN A 163 32.79 -16.46 10.49
CA GLN A 163 31.61 -15.64 10.23
C GLN A 163 31.25 -15.60 8.74
N LEU A 164 32.26 -15.51 7.85
CA LEU A 164 32.03 -15.58 6.41
C LEU A 164 31.45 -16.94 6.02
N ASN A 165 32.00 -18.04 6.53
CA ASN A 165 31.50 -19.39 6.26
C ASN A 165 30.05 -19.56 6.72
N ASP A 166 29.70 -19.09 7.92
CA ASP A 166 28.32 -19.14 8.43
C ASP A 166 27.34 -18.37 7.52
N ILE A 167 27.75 -17.19 7.03
CA ILE A 167 26.93 -16.39 6.10
C ILE A 167 26.78 -17.09 4.75
N VAL A 168 27.88 -17.57 4.16
CA VAL A 168 27.89 -18.21 2.84
C VAL A 168 27.10 -19.51 2.85
N SER A 169 27.29 -20.36 3.86
CA SER A 169 26.59 -21.65 3.98
C SER A 169 25.08 -21.50 4.16
N LYS A 170 24.60 -20.41 4.76
CA LYS A 170 23.17 -20.09 4.88
C LYS A 170 22.61 -19.44 3.61
N ALA A 171 23.44 -18.68 2.89
CA ALA A 171 22.98 -17.91 1.74
C ALA A 171 23.03 -18.70 0.43
N LEU A 172 23.99 -19.61 0.26
CA LEU A 172 24.24 -20.31 -1.01
C LEU A 172 24.23 -21.82 -0.84
N PRO A 173 23.78 -22.57 -1.86
CA PRO A 173 23.94 -24.03 -1.90
C PRO A 173 25.43 -24.43 -1.87
N THR A 174 25.75 -25.57 -1.25
CA THR A 174 27.13 -26.04 -1.05
C THR A 174 27.89 -26.37 -2.35
N ASP A 175 27.17 -26.54 -3.46
CA ASP A 175 27.76 -26.76 -4.79
C ASP A 175 28.10 -25.46 -5.54
N SER A 176 27.75 -24.29 -4.97
CA SER A 176 27.86 -22.98 -5.62
C SER A 176 29.02 -22.14 -5.08
N TYR A 177 29.81 -22.67 -4.15
CA TYR A 177 30.98 -21.99 -3.59
C TYR A 177 32.05 -22.98 -3.12
N LYS A 178 33.28 -22.48 -3.00
CA LYS A 178 34.44 -23.20 -2.45
C LYS A 178 35.08 -22.33 -1.39
N LEU A 179 35.23 -22.87 -0.19
CA LEU A 179 35.97 -22.21 0.89
C LEU A 179 37.46 -22.50 0.74
N GLN A 180 38.30 -21.53 1.10
CA GLN A 180 39.76 -21.66 1.06
C GLN A 180 40.28 -22.11 -0.34
N ALA A 181 39.66 -21.59 -1.40
CA ALA A 181 39.98 -21.94 -2.79
C ALA A 181 41.35 -21.37 -3.19
N THR A 182 42.17 -22.20 -3.83
CA THR A 182 43.47 -21.77 -4.37
C THR A 182 43.32 -21.45 -5.85
N LEU A 183 43.69 -20.24 -6.25
CA LEU A 183 43.64 -19.74 -7.62
C LEU A 183 44.89 -20.16 -8.41
N SER A 184 44.87 -19.93 -9.73
CA SER A 184 45.98 -20.29 -10.64
C SER A 184 47.32 -19.67 -10.25
N ASN A 185 47.29 -18.49 -9.62
CA ASN A 185 48.47 -17.77 -9.12
C ASN A 185 49.00 -18.28 -7.77
N GLY A 186 48.45 -19.39 -7.23
CA GLY A 186 48.84 -19.99 -5.96
C GLY A 186 48.39 -19.20 -4.72
N LYS A 187 47.58 -18.14 -4.89
CA LYS A 187 46.96 -17.42 -3.77
C LYS A 187 45.69 -18.15 -3.34
N ARG A 188 45.47 -18.18 -2.02
CA ARG A 188 44.31 -18.79 -1.42
C ARG A 188 43.33 -17.71 -0.98
N ALA A 189 42.12 -17.76 -1.53
CA ALA A 189 41.00 -16.90 -1.18
C ALA A 189 40.15 -17.55 -0.08
N ASP A 190 39.49 -16.74 0.75
CA ASP A 190 38.67 -17.29 1.85
C ASP A 190 37.41 -17.97 1.33
N CYS A 191 36.79 -17.40 0.30
CA CYS A 191 35.67 -18.00 -0.41
C CYS A 191 35.71 -17.63 -1.90
N LEU A 192 35.40 -18.60 -2.75
CA LEU A 192 35.16 -18.41 -4.18
C LEU A 192 33.72 -18.85 -4.47
N ILE A 193 32.91 -17.94 -5.01
CA ILE A 193 31.53 -18.23 -5.40
C ILE A 193 31.51 -18.51 -6.90
N ASP A 194 31.02 -19.69 -7.26
CA ASP A 194 30.88 -20.10 -8.64
C ASP A 194 29.59 -19.45 -9.20
N LEU A 195 29.73 -18.52 -10.15
CA LEU A 195 28.62 -17.87 -10.86
C LEU A 195 28.71 -18.13 -12.37
N PRO A 196 27.58 -18.13 -13.09
CA PRO A 196 27.59 -18.24 -14.55
C PRO A 196 28.29 -17.05 -15.19
N ASN A 197 28.91 -17.29 -16.36
CA ASN A 197 29.53 -16.25 -17.17
C ASN A 197 28.49 -15.52 -18.03
N PRO A 198 28.50 -14.18 -18.10
CA PRO A 198 29.14 -13.22 -17.18
C PRO A 198 28.31 -12.97 -15.89
N PRO A 199 28.93 -12.61 -14.73
CA PRO A 199 30.31 -12.11 -14.59
C PRO A 199 31.37 -13.18 -14.28
N GLY A 200 30.99 -14.44 -14.02
CA GLY A 200 31.93 -15.50 -13.64
C GLY A 200 32.26 -15.55 -12.14
N PRO A 201 33.20 -16.41 -11.72
CA PRO A 201 33.45 -16.69 -10.31
C PRO A 201 33.89 -15.45 -9.52
N ILE A 202 33.26 -15.17 -8.38
CA ILE A 202 33.58 -14.01 -7.53
C ILE A 202 34.29 -14.45 -6.26
N VAL A 203 35.39 -13.78 -5.95
CA VAL A 203 36.17 -14.00 -4.72
C VAL A 203 35.63 -13.13 -3.57
N ILE A 204 35.56 -13.71 -2.38
CA ILE A 204 35.38 -13.00 -1.11
C ILE A 204 36.61 -13.26 -0.22
N ASP A 205 37.18 -12.18 0.30
CA ASP A 205 38.32 -12.21 1.21
C ASP A 205 37.99 -11.42 2.48
N SER A 206 38.19 -12.05 3.64
CA SER A 206 37.89 -11.51 4.96
C SER A 206 39.06 -10.68 5.48
N LYS A 207 38.80 -9.41 5.81
CA LYS A 207 39.81 -8.49 6.35
C LYS A 207 39.24 -7.74 7.53
N PHE A 208 39.96 -7.79 8.66
CA PHE A 208 39.53 -7.13 9.88
C PHE A 208 40.59 -6.12 10.36
N PRO A 209 40.48 -4.83 9.99
CA PRO A 209 41.40 -3.78 10.44
C PRO A 209 41.09 -3.33 11.88
N LEU A 210 40.87 -4.28 12.79
CA LEU A 210 40.37 -4.03 14.14
C LEU A 210 41.32 -3.13 14.96
N GLU A 211 42.62 -3.42 14.97
CA GLU A 211 43.59 -2.66 15.78
C GLU A 211 43.60 -1.16 15.42
N ALA A 212 43.52 -0.86 14.11
CA ALA A 212 43.47 0.51 13.64
C ALA A 212 42.13 1.18 13.97
N TYR A 213 41.03 0.42 13.96
CA TYR A 213 39.71 0.91 14.39
C TYR A 213 39.62 1.12 15.91
N GLU A 214 40.21 0.22 16.72
CA GLU A 214 40.30 0.38 18.17
C GLU A 214 41.14 1.59 18.54
N SER A 215 42.27 1.78 17.85
CA SER A 215 43.10 2.98 18.02
C SER A 215 42.32 4.26 17.69
N LEU A 216 41.45 4.21 16.67
CA LEU A 216 40.59 5.34 16.31
C LEU A 216 39.54 5.62 17.40
N ARG A 217 38.95 4.57 17.98
CA ARG A 217 37.94 4.67 19.03
C ARG A 217 38.48 5.09 20.39
N ASN A 218 39.70 4.71 20.70
CA ASN A 218 40.34 4.93 22.00
C ASN A 218 41.30 6.15 21.99
N ALA A 219 41.35 6.91 20.90
CA ALA A 219 42.19 8.10 20.82
C ALA A 219 41.64 9.19 21.76
N ASP A 220 42.46 9.60 22.75
CA ASP A 220 42.04 10.53 23.80
C ASP A 220 42.42 11.99 23.49
N ASN A 221 43.30 12.21 22.51
CA ASN A 221 43.76 13.53 22.11
C ASN A 221 43.90 13.68 20.58
N ASP A 222 44.00 14.93 20.12
CA ASP A 222 44.05 15.27 18.69
C ASP A 222 45.23 14.62 17.95
N TRP A 223 46.36 14.40 18.64
CA TRP A 223 47.54 13.77 18.03
C TRP A 223 47.31 12.28 17.81
N GLU A 224 46.82 11.57 18.83
CA GLU A 224 46.41 10.16 18.73
C GLU A 224 45.33 9.96 17.67
N MET A 225 44.34 10.85 17.64
CA MET A 225 43.26 10.80 16.66
C MET A 225 43.81 10.90 15.24
N LYS A 226 44.71 11.85 14.96
CA LYS A 226 45.34 11.98 13.63
C LYS A 226 46.18 10.76 13.27
N ALA A 227 46.93 10.22 14.21
CA ALA A 227 47.74 9.01 13.99
C ALA A 227 46.86 7.80 13.69
N ALA A 228 45.79 7.59 14.46
CA ALA A 228 44.84 6.49 14.28
C ALA A 228 44.09 6.59 12.96
N VAL A 229 43.62 7.77 12.58
CA VAL A 229 43.01 8.04 11.26
C VAL A 229 43.96 7.64 10.13
N SER A 230 45.24 8.04 10.21
CA SER A 230 46.24 7.69 9.19
C SER A 230 46.51 6.17 9.12
N ALA A 231 46.61 5.53 10.28
CA ALA A 231 46.80 4.08 10.38
C ALA A 231 45.62 3.30 9.80
N PHE A 232 44.38 3.71 10.11
CA PHE A 232 43.16 3.10 9.59
C PHE A 232 43.07 3.21 8.07
N LYS A 233 43.30 4.42 7.52
CA LYS A 233 43.34 4.65 6.06
C LYS A 233 44.36 3.74 5.39
N THR A 234 45.58 3.70 5.92
CA THR A 234 46.66 2.90 5.35
C THR A 234 46.33 1.40 5.38
N SER A 235 45.79 0.91 6.49
CA SER A 235 45.40 -0.49 6.67
C SER A 235 44.35 -0.91 5.63
N VAL A 236 43.26 -0.15 5.49
CA VAL A 236 42.18 -0.45 4.55
C VAL A 236 42.67 -0.37 3.09
N LYS A 237 43.46 0.65 2.74
CA LYS A 237 44.05 0.77 1.38
C LYS A 237 44.91 -0.43 1.01
N ASN A 238 45.74 -0.88 1.95
CA ASN A 238 46.59 -2.04 1.73
C ASN A 238 45.77 -3.32 1.51
N HIS A 239 44.64 -3.47 2.21
CA HIS A 239 43.72 -4.58 2.00
C HIS A 239 43.02 -4.51 0.63
N ILE A 240 42.47 -3.37 0.25
CA ILE A 240 41.86 -3.16 -1.07
C ILE A 240 42.84 -3.51 -2.18
N LYS A 241 44.05 -2.94 -2.12
CA LYS A 241 45.11 -3.20 -3.11
C LYS A 241 45.48 -4.67 -3.17
N ALA A 242 45.70 -5.30 -2.01
CA ALA A 242 46.07 -6.71 -1.95
C ALA A 242 44.97 -7.63 -2.51
N ILE A 243 43.69 -7.32 -2.30
CA ILE A 243 42.57 -8.10 -2.83
C ILE A 243 42.52 -7.96 -4.35
N SER A 244 42.55 -6.71 -4.84
CA SER A 244 42.53 -6.41 -6.27
C SER A 244 43.66 -7.12 -7.03
N GLU A 245 44.90 -7.03 -6.54
CA GLU A 245 46.09 -7.62 -7.19
C GLU A 245 46.14 -9.16 -7.12
N ARG A 246 45.53 -9.77 -6.11
CA ARG A 246 45.66 -11.23 -5.87
C ARG A 246 44.51 -12.05 -6.42
N TYR A 247 43.33 -11.46 -6.56
CA TYR A 247 42.10 -12.23 -6.76
C TYR A 247 41.29 -11.81 -7.99
N ILE A 248 41.60 -10.66 -8.60
CA ILE A 248 41.01 -10.28 -9.88
C ILE A 248 41.97 -10.73 -10.98
N ILE A 249 41.61 -11.83 -11.66
CA ILE A 249 42.46 -12.52 -12.62
C ILE A 249 41.64 -12.70 -13.90
N GLU A 250 42.09 -12.05 -14.98
CA GLU A 250 41.42 -12.08 -16.27
C GLU A 250 41.26 -13.52 -16.78
N GLY A 251 40.02 -13.90 -17.11
CA GLY A 251 39.67 -15.23 -17.61
C GLY A 251 39.52 -16.31 -16.54
N GLU A 252 39.78 -16.01 -15.26
CA GLU A 252 39.60 -16.95 -14.15
C GLU A 252 38.54 -16.47 -13.14
N THR A 253 38.60 -15.21 -12.74
CA THR A 253 37.63 -14.59 -11.81
C THR A 253 36.92 -13.44 -12.48
N ALA A 254 35.80 -13.02 -11.88
CA ALA A 254 35.06 -11.85 -12.32
C ALA A 254 35.91 -10.56 -12.24
N ASP A 255 35.47 -9.53 -12.95
CA ASP A 255 36.06 -8.18 -12.95
C ASP A 255 35.89 -7.43 -11.61
N GLY A 256 35.73 -8.14 -10.50
CA GLY A 256 35.76 -7.58 -9.16
C GLY A 256 35.64 -8.62 -8.05
N ALA A 257 35.94 -8.19 -6.83
CA ALA A 257 35.99 -9.02 -5.64
C ALA A 257 35.29 -8.34 -4.45
N LEU A 258 34.89 -9.14 -3.46
CA LEU A 258 34.29 -8.65 -2.23
C LEU A 258 35.31 -8.64 -1.08
N MET A 259 35.50 -7.49 -0.45
CA MET A 259 36.22 -7.37 0.82
C MET A 259 35.21 -7.46 1.97
N PHE A 260 35.23 -8.58 2.69
CA PHE A 260 34.36 -8.82 3.82
C PHE A 260 34.96 -8.24 5.11
N LEU A 261 34.26 -7.27 5.70
CA LEU A 261 34.56 -6.72 7.02
C LEU A 261 33.67 -7.42 8.06
N PRO A 262 34.21 -8.25 8.96
CA PRO A 262 33.43 -9.03 9.93
C PRO A 262 32.90 -8.19 11.11
N SER A 263 32.58 -6.92 10.87
CA SER A 263 32.05 -5.98 11.86
C SER A 263 31.25 -4.89 11.18
N GLU A 264 29.97 -4.79 11.55
CA GLU A 264 29.08 -3.70 11.09
C GLU A 264 29.57 -2.33 11.56
N ALA A 265 30.17 -2.24 12.75
CA ALA A 265 30.66 -0.99 13.31
C ALA A 265 31.83 -0.43 12.49
N VAL A 266 32.78 -1.28 12.09
CA VAL A 266 33.91 -0.88 11.23
C VAL A 266 33.42 -0.46 9.85
N TYR A 267 32.45 -1.19 9.29
CA TYR A 267 31.83 -0.83 8.01
C TYR A 267 31.11 0.53 8.07
N ALA A 268 30.32 0.77 9.12
CA ALA A 268 29.62 2.04 9.31
C ALA A 268 30.60 3.22 9.44
N GLU A 269 31.66 3.05 10.24
CA GLU A 269 32.72 4.04 10.41
C GLU A 269 33.40 4.37 9.07
N LEU A 270 33.76 3.34 8.31
CA LEU A 270 34.38 3.48 7.00
C LEU A 270 33.51 4.30 6.04
N HIS A 271 32.21 3.99 5.96
CA HIS A 271 31.29 4.69 5.06
C HIS A 271 30.93 6.09 5.52
N ALA A 272 30.86 6.34 6.82
CA ALA A 272 30.53 7.65 7.36
C ALA A 272 31.69 8.64 7.25
N ASN A 273 32.91 8.22 7.62
CA ASN A 273 34.03 9.13 7.85
C ASN A 273 35.16 8.99 6.82
N PHE A 274 35.14 7.94 5.98
CA PHE A 274 36.21 7.66 5.01
C PHE A 274 35.68 7.34 3.60
N PRO A 275 34.81 8.18 3.00
CA PRO A 275 34.22 7.94 1.69
C PRO A 275 35.26 7.83 0.56
N GLU A 276 36.45 8.40 0.73
CA GLU A 276 37.56 8.25 -0.21
C GLU A 276 38.05 6.82 -0.33
N LEU A 277 38.07 6.07 0.78
CA LEU A 277 38.48 4.67 0.80
C LEU A 277 37.47 3.78 0.08
N VAL A 278 36.19 4.10 0.25
CA VAL A 278 35.09 3.43 -0.46
C VAL A 278 35.25 3.64 -1.95
N ARG A 279 35.50 4.88 -2.39
CA ARG A 279 35.72 5.21 -3.80
C ARG A 279 36.98 4.54 -4.36
N GLU A 280 38.05 4.46 -3.58
CA GLU A 280 39.26 3.71 -3.96
C GLU A 280 38.97 2.21 -4.11
N GLY A 281 38.15 1.63 -3.23
CA GLY A 281 37.64 0.26 -3.37
C GLY A 281 36.93 0.05 -4.70
N PHE A 282 35.94 0.91 -5.02
CA PHE A 282 35.24 0.86 -6.30
C PHE A 282 36.19 0.98 -7.51
N ALA A 283 37.14 1.92 -7.48
CA ALA A 283 38.12 2.09 -8.57
C ALA A 283 39.04 0.87 -8.74
N ALA A 284 39.34 0.16 -7.64
CA ALA A 284 40.10 -1.09 -7.64
C ALA A 284 39.24 -2.34 -7.91
N HIS A 285 37.94 -2.16 -8.22
CA HIS A 285 36.96 -3.23 -8.39
C HIS A 285 36.82 -4.14 -7.16
N VAL A 286 36.97 -3.56 -5.96
CA VAL A 286 36.80 -4.23 -4.67
C VAL A 286 35.62 -3.62 -3.93
N TRP A 287 34.54 -4.37 -3.80
CA TRP A 287 33.36 -3.94 -3.06
C TRP A 287 33.46 -4.34 -1.60
N ILE A 288 33.34 -3.35 -0.72
CA ILE A 288 33.42 -3.55 0.72
C ILE A 288 32.05 -3.95 1.22
N VAL A 289 31.98 -5.05 1.96
CA VAL A 289 30.72 -5.59 2.51
C VAL A 289 30.88 -5.94 3.98
N SER A 290 29.86 -5.66 4.77
CA SER A 290 29.63 -6.10 6.15
C SER A 290 28.81 -7.41 6.19
N PRO A 291 28.57 -8.02 7.36
CA PRO A 291 27.71 -9.20 7.49
C PRO A 291 26.35 -9.08 6.82
N THR A 292 25.65 -7.96 7.04
CA THR A 292 24.31 -7.72 6.51
C THR A 292 24.33 -7.49 5.00
N THR A 293 25.28 -6.69 4.52
CA THR A 293 25.39 -6.37 3.09
C THR A 293 25.96 -7.55 2.29
N CYS A 294 26.83 -8.36 2.87
CA CYS A 294 27.30 -9.62 2.31
C CYS A 294 26.12 -10.58 2.16
N MET A 295 25.34 -10.82 3.22
CA MET A 295 24.14 -11.66 3.17
C MET A 295 23.16 -11.20 2.08
N ALA A 296 22.90 -9.90 1.97
CA ALA A 296 22.05 -9.35 0.91
C ALA A 296 22.63 -9.62 -0.50
N THR A 297 23.92 -9.39 -0.67
CA THR A 297 24.64 -9.64 -1.93
C THR A 297 24.58 -11.10 -2.35
N LEU A 298 24.83 -12.03 -1.42
CA LEU A 298 24.76 -13.46 -1.66
C LEU A 298 23.35 -13.93 -1.99
N ASN A 299 22.32 -13.38 -1.34
CA ASN A 299 20.94 -13.71 -1.67
C ASN A 299 20.56 -13.28 -3.10
N THR A 300 21.08 -12.13 -3.56
CA THR A 300 20.94 -11.68 -4.94
C THR A 300 21.66 -12.62 -5.91
N MET A 301 22.90 -13.02 -5.58
CA MET A 301 23.65 -14.02 -6.35
C MET A 301 22.93 -15.38 -6.43
N ARG A 302 22.31 -15.83 -5.33
CA ARG A 302 21.48 -17.05 -5.32
C ARG A 302 20.31 -16.96 -6.30
N ALA A 303 19.65 -15.80 -6.39
CA ALA A 303 18.55 -15.61 -7.33
C ALA A 303 19.02 -15.74 -8.78
N ILE A 304 20.20 -15.19 -9.10
CA ILE A 304 20.83 -15.32 -10.42
C ILE A 304 21.18 -16.79 -10.71
N LEU A 305 21.78 -17.49 -9.74
CA LEU A 305 22.11 -18.92 -9.88
C LEU A 305 20.87 -19.78 -10.14
N LYS A 306 19.76 -19.49 -9.45
CA LYS A 306 18.50 -20.19 -9.66
C LYS A 306 17.95 -19.94 -11.07
N ASP A 307 17.99 -18.70 -11.55
CA ASP A 307 17.53 -18.36 -12.91
C ASP A 307 18.38 -19.07 -13.98
N ALA A 308 19.70 -19.07 -13.82
CA ALA A 308 20.61 -19.77 -14.72
C ALA A 308 20.32 -21.28 -14.80
N ARG A 309 20.17 -21.95 -13.64
CA ARG A 309 19.85 -23.40 -13.59
C ARG A 309 18.50 -23.72 -14.24
N MET A 310 17.49 -22.87 -14.05
CA MET A 310 16.18 -23.06 -14.69
C MET A 310 16.27 -22.94 -16.22
N ARG A 311 17.10 -22.03 -16.74
CA ARG A 311 17.32 -21.90 -18.19
C ARG A 311 18.05 -23.09 -18.79
N GLU A 312 19.06 -23.63 -18.09
CA GLU A 312 19.75 -24.86 -18.54
C GLU A 312 18.80 -26.06 -18.60
N GLN A 313 17.90 -26.19 -17.62
CA GLN A 313 16.90 -27.28 -17.59
C GLN A 313 15.77 -27.11 -18.60
N ALA A 314 15.45 -25.88 -19.00
CA ALA A 314 14.42 -25.59 -20.00
C ALA A 314 14.97 -25.56 -21.45
N GLY A 315 16.29 -25.44 -21.61
CA GLY A 315 16.99 -25.45 -22.89
C GLY A 315 17.60 -26.80 -23.28
N ALA A 316 17.44 -27.83 -22.44
CA ALA A 316 17.78 -29.24 -22.69
C ALA A 316 16.51 -30.05 -22.98
#